data_AF-A0A5B9T836-F1
#
_entry.id   AF-A0A5B9T836-F1
#
_cell.length_a   1.000
_cell.length_b   1.000
_cell.length_c   1.000
_cell.angle_alpha   90.00
_cell.angle_beta   90.00
_cell.angle_gamma   90.00
#
_symmetry.space_group_name_H-M   'P 1'
#
loop_
_entity.id
_entity.type
_entity.pdbx_description
1 polymer ?
#
loop_
_entity_poly.entity_id
_entity_poly.type
_entity_poly.pdbx_seq_one_letter_code
_entity_poly.pdbx_strand_id
1 'polypeptide(L)'
;MWNIPDEDEYWERRREEFENPPRRRSQWDDEEPPPLREDYLFLDEEQEELESKYGCPMVELDEDELLEIVEQFVKLTPESAKWEENMQGIKYKYQEECA
;
A
#
# COMPACT_ATOMS: atom_id res chain seq x y z
N MET A 1 -28.87 52.49 -5.80
CA MET A 1 -27.80 51.89 -6.62
C MET A 1 -26.59 51.79 -5.70
N TRP A 2 -26.28 50.58 -5.22
CA TRP A 2 -25.15 50.36 -4.33
C TRP A 2 -23.89 50.24 -5.20
N ASN A 3 -23.20 51.36 -5.43
CA ASN A 3 -21.87 51.36 -6.03
C ASN A 3 -20.89 51.03 -4.92
N ILE A 4 -20.40 49.80 -4.88
CA ILE A 4 -19.26 49.43 -4.06
C ILE A 4 -18.04 50.01 -4.80
N PRO A 5 -17.35 51.04 -4.27
CA PRO A 5 -16.08 51.44 -4.85
C PRO A 5 -15.15 50.24 -4.75
N ASP A 6 -14.42 49.93 -5.82
CA ASP A 6 -13.45 48.83 -5.86
C ASP A 6 -14.04 47.42 -6.10
N GLU A 7 -15.15 47.34 -6.84
CA GLU A 7 -15.80 46.07 -7.16
C GLU A 7 -14.90 45.11 -7.94
N ASP A 8 -14.14 45.61 -8.93
CA ASP A 8 -13.18 44.81 -9.71
C ASP A 8 -12.09 44.21 -8.83
N GLU A 9 -11.47 45.00 -7.92
CA GLU A 9 -10.43 44.51 -7.01
C GLU A 9 -11.00 43.50 -6.00
N TYR A 10 -12.25 43.68 -5.57
CA TYR A 10 -12.93 42.72 -4.69
C TYR A 10 -13.21 41.40 -5.41
N TRP A 11 -13.66 41.43 -6.66
CA TRP A 11 -13.88 40.23 -7.46
C TRP A 11 -12.57 39.57 -7.89
N GLU A 12 -11.51 40.32 -8.16
CA GLU A 12 -10.17 39.81 -8.42
C GLU A 12 -9.56 39.14 -7.20
N ARG A 13 -9.61 39.78 -6.01
CA ARG A 13 -9.14 39.18 -4.76
C ARG A 13 -9.91 37.91 -4.43
N ARG A 14 -11.23 37.89 -4.66
CA ARG A 14 -12.03 36.68 -4.45
C ARG A 14 -11.74 35.58 -5.47
N ARG A 15 -11.37 35.94 -6.71
CA ARG A 15 -10.95 34.97 -7.73
C ARG A 15 -9.57 34.40 -7.40
N GLU A 16 -8.63 35.22 -6.94
CA GLU A 16 -7.30 34.79 -6.50
C GLU A 16 -7.37 33.86 -5.28
N GLU A 17 -8.26 34.12 -4.32
CA GLU A 17 -8.49 33.23 -3.18
C GLU A 17 -9.13 31.89 -3.58
N PHE A 18 -9.90 31.87 -4.68
CA PHE A 18 -10.53 30.66 -5.21
C PHE A 18 -9.58 29.85 -6.12
N GLU A 19 -8.69 30.53 -6.85
CA GLU A 19 -7.71 29.92 -7.75
C GLU A 19 -6.42 29.52 -7.03
N ASN A 20 -6.07 30.22 -5.95
CA ASN A 20 -4.97 29.91 -5.04
C ASN A 20 -5.54 29.76 -3.62
N PRO A 21 -6.32 28.68 -3.35
CA PRO A 21 -6.72 28.41 -1.98
C PRO A 21 -5.44 28.39 -1.13
N PRO A 22 -5.41 29.05 0.05
CA PRO A 22 -4.29 28.86 0.96
C PRO A 22 -4.10 27.36 1.07
N ARG A 23 -2.85 26.88 0.97
CA ARG A 23 -2.48 25.46 1.09
C ARG A 23 -2.92 24.90 2.45
N ARG A 24 -4.23 24.86 2.68
CA ARG A 24 -4.93 23.91 3.50
C ARG A 24 -4.73 22.65 2.71
N ARG A 25 -3.61 21.99 3.01
CA ARG A 25 -3.39 20.57 2.83
C ARG A 25 -4.76 19.93 2.95
N SER A 26 -5.41 19.67 1.81
CA SER A 26 -6.76 19.13 1.85
C SER A 26 -6.59 17.81 2.57
N GLN A 27 -7.51 17.47 3.47
CA GLN A 27 -7.54 16.13 4.06
C GLN A 27 -7.60 15.02 2.99
N TRP A 28 -7.88 15.41 1.74
CA TRP A 28 -7.91 14.61 0.51
C TRP A 28 -6.65 14.72 -0.37
N ASP A 29 -5.71 15.61 -0.02
CA ASP A 29 -4.36 15.74 -0.63
C ASP A 29 -3.32 14.94 0.16
N ASP A 30 -3.79 14.16 1.14
CA ASP A 30 -2.98 13.14 1.80
C ASP A 30 -2.93 11.96 0.83
N GLU A 31 -2.08 12.10 -0.18
CA GLU A 31 -1.57 11.02 -1.02
C GLU A 31 -0.63 10.15 -0.17
N GLU A 32 -1.04 9.80 1.04
CA GLU A 32 -0.40 8.76 1.83
C GLU A 32 -0.82 7.45 1.14
N PRO A 33 0.13 6.66 0.61
CA PRO A 33 -0.21 5.41 -0.03
C PRO A 33 -1.07 4.58 0.93
N PRO A 34 -2.08 3.86 0.44
CA PRO A 34 -2.93 3.05 1.31
C PRO A 34 -2.05 2.19 2.20
N PRO A 35 -2.39 2.07 3.50
CA PRO A 35 -1.55 1.34 4.44
C PRO A 35 -1.37 -0.10 3.93
N LEU A 36 -0.13 -0.60 4.02
CA LEU A 36 0.20 -1.96 3.66
C LEU A 36 -0.70 -2.94 4.40
N ARG A 37 -1.40 -3.79 3.65
CA ARG A 37 -2.16 -4.87 4.25
C ARG A 37 -1.22 -6.00 4.61
N GLU A 38 -1.45 -6.62 5.76
CA GLU A 38 -0.69 -7.77 6.24
C GLU A 38 -1.62 -8.99 6.22
N ASP A 39 -1.22 -10.05 5.51
CA ASP A 39 -1.93 -11.32 5.43
C ASP A 39 -0.99 -12.49 5.75
N TYR A 40 -1.59 -13.67 5.93
CA TYR A 40 -0.88 -14.91 6.25
C TYR A 40 -1.24 -16.00 5.24
N LEU A 41 -0.21 -16.55 4.60
CA LEU A 41 -0.31 -17.73 3.73
C LEU A 41 0.06 -18.97 4.55
N PHE A 42 -0.92 -19.81 4.86
CA PHE A 42 -0.72 -21.09 5.54
C PHE A 42 -0.31 -22.15 4.54
N LEU A 43 0.77 -22.88 4.83
CA LEU A 43 1.35 -23.89 3.93
C LEU A 43 1.34 -25.27 4.60
N ASP A 44 0.24 -25.63 5.25
CA ASP A 44 0.10 -26.90 5.99
C ASP A 44 0.38 -28.16 5.13
N GLU A 45 -0.04 -28.19 3.87
CA GLU A 45 0.17 -29.33 2.95
C GLU A 45 1.32 -29.04 1.97
N GLU A 46 1.42 -27.81 1.46
CA GLU A 46 2.45 -27.41 0.50
C GLU A 46 3.86 -27.18 1.08
N GLN A 47 4.04 -27.08 2.42
CA GLN A 47 5.36 -26.90 3.03
C GLN A 47 6.33 -28.02 2.64
N GLU A 48 5.90 -29.28 2.67
CA GLU A 48 6.79 -30.43 2.33
C GLU A 48 7.26 -30.37 0.86
N GLU A 49 6.39 -29.94 -0.05
CA GLU A 49 6.73 -29.77 -1.47
C GLU A 49 7.73 -28.63 -1.68
N LEU A 50 7.54 -27.52 -0.96
CA LEU A 50 8.46 -26.38 -1.00
C LEU A 50 9.83 -26.74 -0.42
N GLU A 51 9.89 -27.36 0.75
CA GLU A 51 11.16 -27.79 1.36
C GLU A 51 11.91 -28.78 0.46
N SER A 52 11.19 -29.63 -0.28
CA SER A 52 11.79 -30.52 -1.29
C SER A 52 12.29 -29.77 -2.53
N LYS A 53 11.53 -28.76 -3.01
CA LYS A 53 11.89 -27.93 -4.16
C LYS A 53 13.14 -27.08 -3.89
N TYR A 54 13.19 -26.41 -2.75
CA TYR A 54 14.32 -25.55 -2.36
C TYR A 54 15.46 -26.35 -1.71
N GLY A 55 15.17 -27.54 -1.17
CA GLY A 55 16.17 -28.41 -0.54
C GLY A 55 16.61 -27.94 0.85
N CYS A 56 15.90 -26.98 1.43
CA CYS A 56 16.13 -26.39 2.73
C CYS A 56 14.77 -26.16 3.44
N PRO A 57 14.76 -26.11 4.79
CA PRO A 57 13.56 -25.79 5.54
C PRO A 57 13.11 -24.36 5.24
N MET A 58 11.80 -24.10 5.27
CA MET A 58 11.24 -22.77 4.92
C MET A 58 11.76 -21.61 5.76
N VAL A 59 12.29 -21.89 6.96
CA VAL A 59 12.94 -20.90 7.82
C VAL A 59 14.28 -20.40 7.29
N GLU A 60 14.96 -21.18 6.43
CA GLU A 60 16.24 -20.81 5.81
C GLU A 60 16.06 -20.13 4.44
N LEU A 61 14.82 -19.95 3.98
CA LEU A 61 14.54 -19.25 2.73
C LEU A 61 14.75 -17.74 2.89
N ASP A 62 15.34 -17.14 1.87
CA ASP A 62 15.50 -15.69 1.76
C ASP A 62 14.14 -15.02 1.49
N GLU A 63 14.05 -13.72 1.79
CA GLU A 63 12.82 -12.94 1.56
C GLU A 63 12.36 -13.03 0.09
N ASP A 64 13.29 -12.96 -0.87
CA ASP A 64 12.99 -13.10 -2.30
C ASP A 64 12.32 -14.45 -2.64
N GLU A 65 12.76 -15.54 -2.03
CA GLU A 65 12.18 -16.88 -2.23
C GLU A 65 10.77 -16.95 -1.62
N LEU A 66 10.58 -16.37 -0.43
CA LEU A 66 9.27 -16.27 0.22
C LEU A 66 8.30 -15.41 -0.59
N LEU A 67 8.78 -14.32 -1.20
CA LEU A 67 7.99 -13.47 -2.09
C LEU A 67 7.55 -14.24 -3.34
N GLU A 68 8.43 -15.03 -3.97
CA GLU A 68 8.10 -15.87 -5.13
C GLU A 68 7.00 -16.89 -4.78
N ILE A 69 7.11 -17.54 -3.62
CA ILE A 69 6.10 -18.49 -3.14
C ILE A 69 4.75 -17.78 -2.98
N VAL A 70 4.72 -16.66 -2.26
CA VAL A 70 3.48 -15.89 -2.04
C VAL A 70 2.88 -15.44 -3.38
N GLU A 71 3.69 -14.99 -4.33
CA GLU A 71 3.22 -14.63 -5.67
C GLU A 71 2.62 -15.84 -6.41
N GLN A 72 3.24 -17.01 -6.33
CA GLN A 72 2.75 -18.22 -6.98
C GLN A 72 1.41 -18.70 -6.41
N PHE A 73 1.21 -18.58 -5.09
CA PHE A 73 0.00 -19.03 -4.40
C PHE A 73 -1.14 -17.99 -4.42
N VAL A 74 -0.83 -16.76 -4.03
CA VAL A 74 -1.82 -15.67 -3.88
C VAL A 74 -2.06 -14.94 -5.20
N LYS A 75 -1.17 -15.10 -6.19
CA LYS A 75 -1.19 -14.39 -7.49
C LYS A 75 -1.19 -12.87 -7.31
N LEU A 76 -0.47 -12.41 -6.29
CA LEU A 76 -0.37 -11.03 -5.88
C LEU A 76 1.10 -10.71 -5.64
N THR A 77 1.50 -9.46 -5.82
CA THR A 77 2.89 -9.03 -5.66
C THR A 77 3.08 -8.48 -4.24
N PRO A 78 3.57 -9.28 -3.27
CA PRO A 78 3.90 -8.79 -1.95
C PRO A 78 5.07 -7.79 -2.00
N GLU A 79 5.05 -6.79 -1.12
CA GLU A 79 6.18 -5.89 -0.87
C GLU A 79 7.19 -6.49 0.11
N SER A 80 6.73 -7.32 1.04
CA SER A 80 7.61 -8.00 2.00
C SER A 80 7.03 -9.35 2.39
N ALA A 81 7.87 -10.35 2.60
CA ALA A 81 7.47 -11.67 3.05
C ALA A 81 8.39 -12.17 4.16
N LYS A 82 7.80 -12.79 5.18
CA LYS A 82 8.54 -13.33 6.31
C LYS A 82 7.93 -14.64 6.76
N TRP A 83 8.77 -15.66 6.94
CA TRP A 83 8.36 -16.93 7.50
C TRP A 83 7.99 -16.78 8.99
N GLU A 84 6.85 -17.35 9.37
CA GLU A 84 6.32 -17.37 10.73
C GLU A 84 6.24 -18.82 11.22
N GLU A 85 7.28 -19.25 11.96
CA GLU A 85 7.42 -20.62 12.46
C GLU A 85 6.26 -21.03 13.39
N ASN A 86 5.63 -20.09 14.11
CA ASN A 86 4.53 -20.42 15.02
C ASN A 86 3.26 -20.80 14.27
N MET A 87 3.07 -20.25 13.07
CA MET A 87 1.90 -20.50 12.24
C MET A 87 2.20 -21.46 11.08
N GLN A 88 3.46 -21.89 10.91
CA GLN A 88 3.95 -22.61 9.73
C GLN A 88 3.45 -21.95 8.44
N GLY A 89 3.57 -20.62 8.39
CA GLY A 89 3.02 -19.82 7.31
C GLY A 89 3.89 -18.62 6.98
N ILE A 90 3.70 -18.10 5.77
CA ILE A 90 4.39 -16.89 5.32
C ILE A 90 3.50 -15.69 5.66
N LYS A 91 4.00 -14.81 6.54
CA LYS A 91 3.41 -13.50 6.77
C LYS A 91 3.89 -12.56 5.66
N TYR A 92 2.98 -12.04 4.85
CA TYR A 92 3.33 -11.14 3.76
C TYR A 92 2.58 -9.81 3.87
N LYS A 93 3.20 -8.76 3.35
CA LYS A 93 2.61 -7.43 3.22
C LYS A 93 2.46 -7.07 1.76
N TYR A 94 1.37 -6.43 1.40
CA TYR A 94 1.13 -5.99 0.04
C TYR A 94 0.45 -4.62 0.02
N GLN A 95 0.72 -3.84 -1.02
CA GLN A 95 -0.08 -2.66 -1.33
C GLN A 95 -1.36 -3.14 -2.01
N GLU A 96 -2.51 -2.86 -1.38
CA GLU A 96 -3.78 -2.97 -2.07
C GLU A 96 -3.91 -1.77 -3.00
N GLU A 97 -3.42 -1.92 -4.24
CA GLU A 97 -3.79 -0.99 -5.30
C GLU A 97 -5.30 -1.12 -5.52
N CYS A 98 -6.08 -0.13 -5.09
CA CYS A 98 -7.50 -0.05 -5.40
C CYS A 98 -7.69 -0.11 -6.93
N ALA A 99 -8.14 -1.25 -7.43
CA ALA A 99 -8.57 -1.45 -8.82
C ALA A 99 -9.90 -0.75 -9.11
#